data_AF-A0A6N6T398-F1
#
_entry.id   AF-A0A6N6T398-F1
#
_cell.length_a   1.000
_cell.length_b   1.000
_cell.length_c   1.000
_cell.angle_alpha   90.00
_cell.angle_beta   90.00
_cell.angle_gamma   90.00
#
_symmetry.space_group_name_H-M   'P 1'
#
loop_
_entity.id
_entity.type
_entity.pdbx_description
1 polymer ?
#
loop_
_entity_poly.entity_id
_entity_poly.type
_entity_poly.pdbx_seq_one_letter_code
_entity_poly.pdbx_strand_id
1 'polypeptide(L)'
;MPFDEHFHWRRKNALRLYRHISGELSGSPPREERLTRFQLHRAALMLRVWDGVESGEPRRLIASILINEKVRTLRALDWKNAPERRRLSRILAAARERIEGGYLRWLVPRARHQLHDVDRKT
;
A
#
# COMPACT_ATOMS: atom_id res chain seq x y z
N MET A 1 28.79 -5.75 -3.76
CA MET A 1 27.47 -6.14 -3.22
C MET A 1 27.62 -7.44 -2.43
N PRO A 2 26.92 -7.62 -1.29
CA PRO A 2 27.01 -8.85 -0.49
C PRO A 2 26.45 -10.07 -1.24
N PHE A 3 27.09 -11.22 -1.10
CA PHE A 3 26.62 -12.52 -1.61
C PHE A 3 25.69 -13.18 -0.58
N ASP A 4 24.44 -12.73 -0.55
CA ASP A 4 23.39 -13.34 0.26
C ASP A 4 22.25 -13.86 -0.63
N GLU A 5 21.22 -14.40 0.01
CA GLU A 5 19.98 -14.90 -0.59
C GLU A 5 19.21 -13.88 -1.47
N HIS A 6 19.56 -12.58 -1.43
CA HIS A 6 19.00 -11.50 -2.25
C HIS A 6 19.99 -10.98 -3.31
N PHE A 7 21.17 -11.58 -3.46
CA PHE A 7 22.21 -11.12 -4.40
C PHE A 7 21.69 -10.93 -5.82
N HIS A 8 21.00 -11.94 -6.37
CA HIS A 8 20.47 -11.88 -7.74
C HIS A 8 19.41 -10.78 -7.92
N TRP A 9 18.58 -10.55 -6.90
CA TRP A 9 17.57 -9.49 -6.88
C TRP A 9 18.21 -8.10 -6.87
N ARG A 10 19.21 -7.88 -6.02
CA ARG A 10 19.92 -6.60 -5.96
C ARG A 10 20.71 -6.33 -7.25
N ARG A 11 21.38 -7.34 -7.81
CA ARG A 11 22.08 -7.22 -9.10
C ARG A 11 21.11 -6.79 -10.21
N LYS A 12 19.95 -7.44 -10.31
CA LYS A 12 18.93 -7.13 -11.33
C LYS A 12 18.41 -5.69 -11.17
N ASN A 13 18.08 -5.28 -9.96
CA ASN A 13 17.60 -3.92 -9.70
C ASN A 13 18.66 -2.84 -9.90
N ALA A 14 19.90 -3.10 -9.50
CA ALA A 14 21.01 -2.18 -9.76
C ALA A 14 21.25 -1.99 -11.25
N LEU A 15 21.17 -3.05 -12.07
CA LEU A 15 21.27 -2.93 -13.52
C LEU A 15 20.12 -2.11 -14.10
N ARG A 16 18.88 -2.30 -13.61
CA ARG A 16 17.73 -1.50 -14.04
C ARG A 16 17.87 -0.03 -13.68
N LEU A 17 18.35 0.26 -12.47
CA LEU A 17 18.65 1.62 -12.02
C LEU A 17 19.75 2.25 -12.88
N TYR A 18 20.84 1.52 -13.12
CA TYR A 18 21.93 1.96 -13.99
C TYR A 18 21.43 2.33 -15.40
N ARG A 19 20.62 1.46 -16.02
CA ARG A 19 20.00 1.77 -17.32
C ARG A 19 19.17 3.05 -17.26
N HIS A 20 18.36 3.20 -16.21
CA HIS A 20 17.54 4.40 -16.03
C HIS A 20 18.36 5.68 -15.98
N ILE A 21 19.38 5.72 -15.12
CA ILE A 21 20.22 6.91 -14.93
C ILE A 21 21.10 7.21 -16.14
N SER A 22 21.41 6.19 -16.95
CA SER A 22 22.14 6.32 -18.21
C SER A 22 21.25 6.71 -19.40
N GLY A 23 19.96 6.98 -19.19
CA GLY A 23 19.01 7.34 -20.25
C GLY A 23 18.51 6.16 -21.09
N GLU A 24 18.83 4.94 -20.71
CA GLU A 24 18.34 3.71 -21.35
C GLU A 24 16.99 3.27 -20.75
N LEU A 25 16.28 2.43 -21.51
CA LEU A 25 15.07 1.77 -21.01
C LEU A 25 15.42 0.81 -19.87
N SER A 26 14.91 1.09 -18.66
CA SER A 26 15.09 0.24 -17.48
C SER A 26 14.40 -1.13 -17.59
N GLY A 27 13.54 -1.31 -18.60
CA GLY A 27 12.69 -2.50 -18.78
C GLY A 27 11.57 -2.60 -17.75
N SER A 28 10.69 -3.59 -17.91
CA SER A 28 9.60 -3.84 -16.95
C SER A 28 10.13 -4.38 -15.62
N PRO A 29 9.54 -3.98 -14.47
CA PRO A 29 9.89 -4.59 -13.19
C PRO A 29 9.55 -6.09 -13.19
N PRO A 30 10.35 -6.92 -12.48
CA PRO A 30 10.07 -8.35 -12.31
C PRO A 30 8.67 -8.60 -11.77
N ARG A 31 8.01 -9.69 -12.19
CA ARG A 31 6.64 -10.00 -11.77
C ARG A 31 6.53 -10.15 -10.25
N GLU A 32 7.58 -10.66 -9.63
CA GLU A 32 7.70 -10.93 -8.19
C GLU A 32 7.76 -9.64 -7.36
N GLU A 33 8.19 -8.53 -7.97
CA GLU A 33 8.28 -7.19 -7.38
C GLU A 33 7.04 -6.34 -7.67
N ARG A 34 6.18 -6.79 -8.60
CA ARG A 34 4.96 -6.04 -8.98
C ARG A 34 3.87 -6.27 -7.94
N LEU A 35 3.38 -5.16 -7.39
CA LEU A 35 2.12 -5.14 -6.66
C LEU A 35 0.97 -5.54 -7.61
N THR A 36 0.01 -6.32 -7.09
CA THR A 36 -1.21 -6.61 -7.85
C THR A 36 -2.04 -5.34 -8.03
N ARG A 37 -2.93 -5.33 -9.04
CA ARG A 37 -3.88 -4.21 -9.23
C ARG A 37 -4.67 -3.89 -7.96
N PHE A 38 -5.08 -4.92 -7.22
CA PHE A 38 -5.77 -4.76 -5.94
C PHE A 38 -4.88 -4.07 -4.89
N GLN A 39 -3.62 -4.49 -4.76
CA GLN A 39 -2.69 -3.86 -3.81
C GLN A 39 -2.40 -2.40 -4.17
N LEU A 40 -2.21 -2.08 -5.45
CA LEU A 40 -2.02 -0.70 -5.92
C LEU A 40 -3.25 0.15 -5.64
N HIS A 41 -4.44 -0.35 -5.97
CA HIS A 41 -5.69 0.33 -5.67
C HIS A 41 -5.84 0.57 -4.16
N ARG A 42 -5.56 -0.43 -3.33
CA ARG A 42 -5.60 -0.33 -1.88
C ARG A 42 -4.58 0.66 -1.34
N ALA A 43 -3.36 0.69 -1.89
CA ALA A 43 -2.30 1.62 -1.53
C ALA A 43 -2.70 3.07 -1.85
N ALA A 44 -3.21 3.31 -3.06
CA ALA A 44 -3.71 4.62 -3.46
C ALA A 44 -4.86 5.08 -2.56
N LEU A 45 -5.79 4.20 -2.20
CA LEU A 45 -6.87 4.51 -1.27
C LEU A 45 -6.33 4.89 0.13
N MET A 46 -5.35 4.14 0.64
CA MET A 46 -4.71 4.41 1.93
C MET A 46 -4.03 5.78 1.96
N LEU A 47 -3.27 6.11 0.92
CA LEU A 47 -2.62 7.42 0.79
C LEU A 47 -3.64 8.55 0.72
N ARG A 48 -4.68 8.43 -0.13
CA ARG A 48 -5.72 9.48 -0.23
C ARG A 48 -6.49 9.70 1.08
N VAL A 49 -6.72 8.64 1.86
CA VAL A 49 -7.33 8.77 3.20
C VAL A 49 -6.37 9.47 4.16
N TRP A 50 -5.08 9.13 4.13
CA TRP A 50 -4.05 9.78 4.93
C TRP A 50 -3.94 11.26 4.60
N ASP A 51 -3.78 11.61 3.32
CA ASP A 51 -3.65 12.99 2.84
C ASP A 51 -4.84 13.85 3.26
N GLY A 52 -6.06 13.31 3.14
CA GLY A 52 -7.26 14.03 3.58
C GLY A 52 -7.27 14.29 5.10
N VAL A 53 -6.85 13.32 5.90
CA VAL A 53 -6.79 13.47 7.36
C VAL A 53 -5.69 14.46 7.76
N GLU A 54 -4.51 14.38 7.16
CA GLU A 54 -3.40 15.32 7.41
C GLU A 54 -3.74 16.75 6.97
N SER A 55 -4.55 16.90 5.92
CA SER A 55 -5.07 18.21 5.47
C SER A 55 -6.15 18.78 6.39
N GLY A 56 -6.53 18.06 7.46
CA GLY A 56 -7.56 18.49 8.42
C GLY A 56 -9.00 18.29 7.93
N GLU A 57 -9.22 17.58 6.82
CA GLU A 57 -10.56 17.40 6.26
C GLU A 57 -11.44 16.54 7.17
N PRO A 58 -12.74 16.86 7.29
CA PRO A 58 -13.62 16.09 8.15
C PRO A 58 -13.77 14.68 7.59
N ARG A 59 -13.61 13.68 8.46
CA ARG A 59 -13.70 12.25 8.09
C ARG A 59 -14.94 11.87 7.29
N ARG A 60 -16.08 12.53 7.54
CA ARG A 60 -17.31 12.33 6.77
C ARG A 60 -17.16 12.77 5.30
N LEU A 61 -16.48 13.89 5.04
CA LEU A 61 -16.18 14.35 3.69
C LEU A 61 -15.24 13.38 2.98
N ILE A 62 -14.16 12.97 3.65
CA ILE A 62 -13.22 11.97 3.10
C ILE A 62 -13.97 10.66 2.73
N ALA A 63 -14.83 10.16 3.61
CA ALA A 63 -15.64 8.98 3.34
C ALA A 63 -16.62 9.19 2.17
N SER A 64 -17.20 10.39 2.02
CA SER A 64 -18.09 10.69 0.89
C SER A 64 -17.37 10.65 -0.45
N ILE A 65 -16.13 11.13 -0.51
CA ILE A 65 -15.34 11.14 -1.75
C ILE A 65 -14.78 9.76 -2.08
N LEU A 66 -14.31 9.01 -1.07
CA LEU A 66 -13.52 7.79 -1.30
C LEU A 66 -14.29 6.48 -1.12
N ILE A 67 -15.47 6.51 -0.47
CA ILE A 67 -16.21 5.29 -0.11
C ILE A 67 -17.63 5.32 -0.64
N ASN A 68 -18.42 6.33 -0.26
CA ASN A 68 -19.83 6.42 -0.62
C ASN A 68 -20.33 7.86 -0.49
N GLU A 69 -20.63 8.51 -1.62
CA GLU A 69 -21.08 9.90 -1.67
C GLU A 69 -22.29 10.20 -0.78
N LYS A 70 -23.19 9.21 -0.60
CA LYS A 70 -24.42 9.36 0.19
C LYS A 70 -24.15 9.72 1.65
N VAL A 71 -22.96 9.46 2.19
CA VAL A 71 -22.65 9.82 3.58
C VAL A 71 -22.46 11.32 3.81
N ARG A 72 -22.32 12.10 2.73
CA ARG A 72 -22.15 13.57 2.80
C ARG A 72 -23.32 14.25 3.48
N THR A 73 -24.54 13.79 3.19
CA THR A 73 -25.80 14.37 3.66
C THR A 73 -26.33 13.73 4.94
N LEU A 74 -25.66 12.71 5.48
CA LEU A 74 -26.08 12.04 6.71
C LEU A 74 -26.04 13.00 7.90
N ARG A 75 -27.06 12.89 8.76
CA ARG A 75 -27.06 13.58 10.05
C ARG A 75 -25.89 13.09 10.90
N ALA A 76 -25.47 13.92 11.85
CA ALA A 76 -24.33 13.61 12.71
C ALA A 76 -24.54 12.31 13.51
N LEU A 77 -25.76 12.03 13.95
CA LEU A 77 -26.11 10.80 14.66
C LEU A 77 -25.96 9.56 13.76
N ASP A 78 -26.50 9.62 12.54
CA ASP A 78 -26.43 8.51 11.58
C ASP A 78 -24.99 8.24 11.15
N TRP A 79 -24.20 9.30 10.95
CA TRP A 79 -22.76 9.19 10.67
C TRP A 79 -22.00 8.43 11.76
N LYS A 80 -22.34 8.63 13.05
CA LYS A 80 -21.67 7.91 14.14
C LYS A 80 -21.86 6.39 14.02
N ASN A 81 -22.99 5.94 13.49
CA ASN A 81 -23.33 4.53 13.32
C ASN A 81 -23.04 3.97 11.92
N ALA A 82 -22.70 4.84 10.96
CA ALA A 82 -22.47 4.47 9.57
C ALA A 82 -21.34 3.43 9.40
N PRO A 83 -21.53 2.39 8.57
CA PRO A 83 -20.47 1.42 8.28
C PRO A 83 -19.27 2.05 7.56
N GLU A 84 -19.47 3.12 6.81
CA GLU A 84 -18.42 3.87 6.12
C GLU A 84 -17.44 4.51 7.10
N ARG A 85 -17.91 4.98 8.26
CA ARG A 85 -17.05 5.49 9.33
C ARG A 85 -16.07 4.40 9.78
N ARG A 86 -16.59 3.21 10.08
CA ARG A 86 -15.77 2.04 10.49
C ARG A 86 -14.82 1.60 9.38
N ARG A 87 -15.27 1.62 8.12
CA ARG A 87 -14.46 1.29 6.95
C ARG A 87 -13.32 2.30 6.76
N LEU A 88 -13.60 3.59 6.88
CA LEU A 88 -12.60 4.66 6.81
C LEU A 88 -11.55 4.50 7.91
N SER A 89 -11.97 4.27 9.16
CA SER A 89 -11.03 4.04 10.28
C SER A 89 -10.10 2.86 10.02
N ARG A 90 -10.62 1.75 9.45
CA ARG A 90 -9.79 0.60 9.07
C ARG A 90 -8.81 0.91 7.94
N ILE A 91 -9.20 1.73 6.96
CA ILE A 91 -8.29 2.17 5.89
C ILE A 91 -7.20 3.06 6.48
N LEU A 92 -7.55 4.00 7.34
CA LEU A 92 -6.61 4.92 7.98
C LEU A 92 -5.61 4.17 8.87
N ALA A 93 -6.09 3.21 9.68
CA ALA A 93 -5.21 2.37 10.48
C ALA A 93 -4.22 1.57 9.61
N ALA A 94 -4.71 0.98 8.51
CA ALA A 94 -3.84 0.30 7.56
C ALA A 94 -2.87 1.27 6.85
N ALA A 95 -3.30 2.50 6.53
CA ALA A 95 -2.44 3.52 5.93
C ALA A 95 -1.29 3.87 6.87
N ARG A 96 -1.61 4.15 8.14
CA ARG A 96 -0.63 4.44 9.19
C ARG A 96 0.38 3.32 9.35
N GLU A 97 -0.11 2.09 9.49
CA GLU A 97 0.72 0.88 9.61
C GLU A 97 1.66 0.70 8.41
N ARG A 98 1.22 1.11 7.21
CA ARG A 98 2.06 1.07 6.02
C ARG A 98 3.09 2.18 5.98
N ILE A 99 2.74 3.40 6.34
CA ILE A 99 3.63 4.57 6.35
C ILE A 99 4.72 4.42 7.42
N GLU A 100 4.38 3.90 8.60
CA GLU A 100 5.29 3.66 9.73
C GLU A 100 6.23 2.45 9.53
N GLY A 101 6.57 2.11 8.28
CA GLY A 101 7.52 1.03 7.93
C GLY A 101 6.88 -0.26 7.42
N GLY A 102 5.55 -0.43 7.53
CA GLY A 102 4.86 -1.61 6.99
C GLY A 102 4.90 -1.73 5.46
N TYR A 103 5.31 -0.67 4.75
CA TYR A 103 5.59 -0.71 3.31
C TYR A 103 6.76 -1.63 2.96
N LEU A 104 7.71 -1.86 3.87
CA LEU A 104 8.86 -2.73 3.63
C LEU A 104 8.45 -4.16 3.26
N ARG A 105 7.30 -4.63 3.76
CA ARG A 105 6.72 -5.94 3.39
C ARG A 105 6.29 -6.03 1.92
N TRP A 106 6.14 -4.91 1.22
CA TRP A 106 5.91 -4.89 -0.23
C TRP A 106 7.21 -4.96 -1.04
N LEU A 107 8.34 -4.62 -0.43
CA LEU A 107 9.65 -4.61 -1.08
C LEU A 107 10.37 -5.96 -0.98
N VAL A 108 9.95 -6.82 -0.06
CA VAL A 108 10.45 -8.19 0.02
C VAL A 108 9.85 -9.02 -1.13
N PRO A 109 10.67 -9.68 -1.97
CA PRO A 109 10.17 -10.50 -3.05
C PRO A 109 9.18 -11.55 -2.55
N ARG A 110 8.02 -11.65 -3.23
CA ARG A 110 6.91 -12.54 -2.84
C ARG A 110 7.28 -14.02 -2.73
N ALA A 111 8.38 -14.43 -3.35
CA ALA A 111 8.85 -15.80 -3.42
C ALA A 111 9.10 -16.47 -2.04
N ARG A 112 9.23 -15.71 -0.94
CA ARG A 112 9.45 -16.28 0.40
C ARG A 112 8.30 -16.13 1.39
N HIS A 113 7.24 -15.38 1.05
CA HIS A 113 6.06 -15.30 1.92
C HIS A 113 5.30 -16.64 1.97
N GLN A 114 5.55 -17.55 1.02
CA GLN A 114 4.98 -18.90 1.00
C GLN A 114 5.84 -19.97 1.68
N LEU A 115 7.17 -19.76 1.82
CA LEU A 115 8.05 -20.75 2.44
C LEU A 115 8.08 -20.60 3.97
N HIS A 116 8.15 -19.38 4.50
CA HIS A 116 8.19 -19.17 5.96
C HIS A 116 6.84 -19.29 6.68
N ASP A 117 5.71 -19.26 5.96
CA ASP A 117 4.38 -19.43 6.56
C ASP A 117 3.97 -20.91 6.68
N VAL A 118 4.72 -21.81 6.01
CA VAL A 118 4.56 -23.27 6.15
C VAL A 118 5.29 -23.76 7.41
N ASP A 119 6.49 -23.24 7.70
CA ASP A 119 7.30 -23.65 8.85
C ASP A 119 6.77 -23.17 10.22
N ARG A 120 5.80 -22.25 10.26
CA ARG A 120 5.19 -21.77 11.51
C ARG A 120 3.92 -22.54 11.92
N LYS A 121 3.52 -23.57 11.16
CA LYS A 121 2.30 -24.36 11.40
C LYS A 121 2.57 -25.84 11.73
N THR A 122 3.81 -26.18 12.05
CA THR A 122 4.23 -27.51 12.52
C THR A 122 4.87 -27.38 13.90
#